data_AF-A0A7M3ZGU4-F1
#
_entry.id   AF-A0A7M3ZGU4-F1
#
_cell.length_a   1.000
_cell.length_b   1.000
_cell.length_c   1.000
_cell.angle_alpha   90.00
_cell.angle_beta   90.00
_cell.angle_gamma   90.00
#
_symmetry.space_group_name_H-M   'P 1'
#
loop_
_entity.id
_entity.type
_entity.pdbx_description
1 polymer ?
#
loop_
_entity_poly.entity_id
_entity_poly.type
_entity_poly.pdbx_seq_one_letter_code
_entity_poly.pdbx_strand_id
1 'polypeptide(L)'
;DHIFNDIGVIPAIEKWKHPESTWKSVVVVGLVVLGLSWVSGNMGVGDVLPEPAAMLLMLIGLLITYTGFYAYLVTKGPLKNEEE
;
A
#
# COMPACT_ATOMS: atom_id res chain seq x y z
N ASP A 1 3.49 -25.62 -28.84
CA ASP A 1 3.41 -25.62 -27.37
C ASP A 1 4.14 -24.42 -26.78
N HIS A 2 3.45 -23.30 -26.67
CA HIS A 2 3.84 -22.20 -25.81
C HIS A 2 2.81 -22.14 -24.70
N ILE A 3 3.00 -23.02 -23.72
CA ILE A 3 2.21 -23.01 -22.50
C ILE A 3 2.54 -21.69 -21.82
N PHE A 4 1.52 -20.86 -21.61
CA PHE A 4 1.61 -19.74 -20.70
C PHE A 4 2.13 -20.27 -19.37
N ASN A 5 3.43 -20.08 -19.10
CA ASN A 5 4.01 -20.44 -17.80
C ASN A 5 3.54 -19.46 -16.71
N ASP A 6 2.88 -18.36 -17.11
CA ASP A 6 2.28 -17.33 -16.26
C ASP A 6 0.75 -17.48 -16.17
N ILE A 7 0.23 -18.69 -15.92
CA ILE A 7 -1.14 -18.83 -15.44
C ILE A 7 -1.12 -18.54 -13.93
N GLY A 8 -1.03 -17.25 -13.61
CA GLY A 8 -1.04 -16.74 -12.25
C GLY A 8 -1.27 -15.24 -12.26
N VAL A 9 -1.92 -14.71 -11.23
CA VAL A 9 -1.94 -13.27 -10.99
C VAL A 9 -0.48 -12.87 -10.79
N ILE A 10 0.19 -12.33 -11.83
CA ILE A 10 1.58 -11.85 -11.74
C ILE A 10 1.68 -11.09 -10.42
N PRO A 11 2.45 -11.58 -9.44
CA PRO A 11 2.53 -10.96 -8.13
C PRO A 11 2.79 -9.49 -8.33
N ALA A 12 1.92 -8.62 -7.81
CA ALA A 12 2.04 -7.18 -8.04
C ALA A 12 3.43 -6.63 -7.63
N ILE A 13 4.12 -7.36 -6.74
CA ILE A 13 5.48 -7.10 -6.31
C ILE A 13 6.55 -7.35 -7.38
N GLU A 14 6.38 -8.30 -8.30
CA GLU A 14 7.32 -8.54 -9.42
C GLU A 14 7.36 -7.35 -10.38
N LYS A 15 6.29 -6.55 -10.42
CA LYS A 15 6.24 -5.30 -11.18
C LYS A 15 6.90 -4.12 -10.44
N TRP A 16 7.27 -4.27 -9.16
CA TRP A 16 8.02 -3.24 -8.42
C TRP A 16 9.51 -3.34 -8.74
N LYS A 17 10.12 -2.19 -9.07
CA LYS A 17 11.53 -2.14 -9.49
C LYS A 17 12.51 -2.42 -8.34
N HIS A 18 12.27 -1.87 -7.15
CA HIS A 18 13.16 -1.99 -5.99
C HIS A 18 12.39 -2.20 -4.67
N PRO A 19 11.55 -3.25 -4.58
CA PRO A 19 10.60 -3.44 -3.49
C PRO A 19 11.24 -3.49 -2.11
N GLU A 20 12.45 -4.06 -2.01
CA GLU A 20 13.23 -4.19 -0.78
C GLU A 20 13.61 -2.85 -0.12
N SER A 21 13.72 -1.79 -0.94
CA SER A 21 14.17 -0.46 -0.50
C SER A 21 13.02 0.54 -0.45
N THR A 22 12.04 0.42 -1.35
CA THR A 22 10.96 1.40 -1.51
C THR A 22 9.78 1.16 -0.58
N TRP A 23 9.62 -0.05 -0.01
CA TRP A 23 8.48 -0.36 0.85
C TRP A 23 8.32 0.62 2.03
N LYS A 24 9.43 1.08 2.63
CA LYS A 24 9.41 2.04 3.74
C LYS A 24 8.76 3.35 3.33
N SER A 25 9.14 3.87 2.16
CA SER A 25 8.56 5.11 1.62
C SER A 25 7.07 4.95 1.34
N VAL A 26 6.65 3.80 0.81
CA VAL A 26 5.23 3.50 0.57
C VAL A 26 4.45 3.46 1.88
N VAL A 27 4.96 2.78 2.91
CA VAL A 27 4.32 2.76 4.24
C VAL A 27 4.23 4.16 4.84
N VAL A 28 5.30 4.96 4.77
CA VAL A 28 5.31 6.35 5.26
C VAL A 28 4.25 7.19 4.54
N VAL A 29 4.15 7.09 3.21
CA VAL A 29 3.10 7.78 2.44
C VAL A 29 1.71 7.33 2.89
N GLY A 30 1.50 6.03 3.09
CA GLY A 30 0.24 5.49 3.61
C GLY A 30 -0.13 6.07 4.97
N LEU A 31 0.82 6.12 5.91
CA LEU A 31 0.63 6.72 7.24
C LEU A 31 0.34 8.22 7.17
N VAL A 32 0.98 8.96 6.26
CA VAL A 32 0.69 10.39 6.03
C VAL A 32 -0.75 10.56 5.56
N VAL A 33 -1.22 9.75 4.61
CA VAL A 33 -2.60 9.80 4.13
C VAL A 33 -3.60 9.44 5.23
N LEU A 34 -3.28 8.47 6.09
CA LEU A 34 -4.10 8.16 7.26
C LEU A 34 -4.14 9.32 8.27
N GLY A 35 -3.01 10.01 8.47
CA GLY A 35 -2.97 11.25 9.26
C GLY A 35 -3.89 12.33 8.69
N LEU A 36 -3.87 12.53 7.37
CA LEU A 36 -4.77 13.47 6.68
C LEU A 36 -6.24 13.06 6.82
N SER A 37 -6.56 11.76 6.72
CA SER A 37 -7.91 11.25 6.98
C SER A 37 -8.39 11.59 8.38
N TRP A 38 -7.55 11.35 9.39
CA TRP A 38 -7.88 11.66 10.79
C TRP A 38 -8.09 13.16 11.02
N VAL A 39 -7.19 14.01 10.49
CA VAL A 39 -7.33 15.47 10.55
C VAL A 39 -8.63 15.91 9.86
N SER A 40 -8.90 15.39 8.67
CA SER A 40 -10.13 15.70 7.92
C SER A 40 -11.40 15.34 8.69
N GLY A 41 -11.43 14.18 9.35
CA GLY A 41 -12.61 13.71 10.08
C GLY A 41 -12.78 14.32 11.47
N ASN A 42 -11.69 14.73 12.14
CA ASN A 42 -11.71 15.08 13.57
C ASN A 42 -11.40 16.55 13.87
N MET A 43 -10.79 17.30 12.96
CA MET A 43 -10.45 18.73 13.16
C MET A 43 -11.42 19.70 12.46
N GLY A 44 -12.60 19.23 12.02
CA GLY A 44 -13.66 20.11 11.54
C GLY A 44 -13.40 20.75 10.18
N VAL A 45 -12.65 20.09 9.29
CA VAL A 45 -12.38 20.56 7.90
C VAL A 45 -13.60 20.35 6.96
N GLY A 46 -14.78 20.08 7.51
CA GLY A 46 -16.00 19.73 6.77
C GLY A 46 -16.53 20.83 5.86
N ASP A 47 -16.16 22.10 6.11
CA ASP A 47 -16.54 23.22 5.25
C ASP A 47 -15.75 23.27 3.92
N VAL A 48 -14.62 22.57 3.86
CA VAL A 48 -13.72 22.55 2.68
C VAL A 48 -13.74 21.19 1.98
N LEU A 49 -13.97 20.11 2.72
CA LEU A 49 -13.93 18.74 2.20
C LEU A 49 -15.33 18.11 2.21
N PRO A 50 -15.70 17.36 1.16
CA PRO A 50 -16.99 16.69 1.11
C PRO A 50 -17.11 15.63 2.21
N GLU A 51 -18.34 15.37 2.65
CA GLU A 51 -18.65 14.47 3.78
C GLU A 51 -17.93 13.10 3.75
N PRO A 52 -17.82 12.37 2.61
CA PRO A 52 -17.11 11.09 2.57
C PRO A 52 -15.57 11.21 2.43
N ALA A 53 -14.98 12.41 2.37
CA ALA A 53 -13.56 12.59 2.10
C ALA A 53 -12.67 11.87 3.12
N ALA A 54 -12.97 12.00 4.42
CA ALA A 54 -12.21 11.35 5.48
C ALA A 54 -12.20 9.81 5.32
N MET A 55 -13.33 9.23 4.94
CA MET A 55 -13.48 7.78 4.72
C MET A 55 -12.71 7.32 3.48
N LEU A 56 -12.75 8.07 2.39
CA LEU A 56 -11.98 7.78 1.17
C LEU A 56 -10.48 7.88 1.42
N LEU A 57 -10.03 8.92 2.12
CA LEU A 57 -8.64 9.08 2.52
C LEU A 57 -8.18 7.91 3.41
N MET A 58 -9.03 7.47 4.34
CA MET A 58 -8.73 6.30 5.18
C MET A 58 -8.52 5.05 4.33
N LEU A 59 -9.44 4.77 3.40
CA LEU A 59 -9.35 3.63 2.51
C LEU A 59 -8.07 3.67 1.67
N ILE A 60 -7.78 4.82 1.04
CA ILE A 60 -6.58 5.01 0.22
C ILE A 60 -5.32 4.80 1.09
N GLY A 61 -5.27 5.41 2.27
CA GLY A 61 -4.14 5.27 3.20
C GLY A 61 -3.92 3.83 3.64
N LEU A 62 -4.98 3.09 3.95
CA LEU A 62 -4.90 1.67 4.31
C LEU A 62 -4.39 0.82 3.14
N LEU A 63 -4.91 1.03 1.93
CA LEU A 63 -4.46 0.29 0.73
C LEU A 63 -2.99 0.52 0.43
N ILE A 64 -2.52 1.77 0.52
CA ILE A 64 -1.10 2.11 0.35
C ILE A 64 -0.26 1.41 1.43
N THR A 65 -0.69 1.54 2.69
CA THR A 65 0.02 0.97 3.84
C THR A 65 0.13 -0.55 3.74
N TYR A 66 -0.97 -1.25 3.43
CA TYR A 66 -0.96 -2.69 3.25
C TYR A 66 -0.11 -3.14 2.06
N THR A 67 -0.10 -2.39 0.97
CA THR A 67 0.77 -2.69 -0.17
C THR A 67 2.24 -2.58 0.22
N GLY A 68 2.61 -1.53 0.97
CA GLY A 68 3.96 -1.37 1.50
C GLY A 68 4.35 -2.48 2.49
N PHE A 69 3.45 -2.84 3.41
CA PHE A 69 3.70 -3.96 4.34
C PHE A 69 3.82 -5.29 3.63
N TYR A 70 2.96 -5.58 2.66
CA TYR A 70 3.05 -6.79 1.86
C TYR A 70 4.42 -6.89 1.17
N ALA A 71 4.88 -5.81 0.55
CA ALA A 71 6.20 -5.74 -0.06
C ALA A 71 7.34 -5.99 0.96
N TYR A 72 7.24 -5.43 2.17
CA TYR A 72 8.19 -5.76 3.23
C TYR A 72 8.15 -7.25 3.56
N LEU A 73 6.97 -7.82 3.81
CA LEU A 73 6.81 -9.19 4.26
C LEU A 73 7.43 -10.19 3.28
N VAL A 74 7.27 -9.98 1.98
CA VAL A 74 7.76 -10.90 0.94
C VAL A 74 9.22 -10.66 0.54
N THR A 75 9.81 -9.50 0.85
CA THR A 75 11.21 -9.20 0.49
C THR A 75 12.19 -9.31 1.65
N LYS A 76 11.83 -8.78 2.82
CA LYS A 76 12.69 -8.70 4.01
C LYS A 76 12.06 -9.28 5.27
N GLY A 77 10.78 -9.61 5.22
CA GLY A 77 10.02 -10.14 6.35
C GLY A 77 9.90 -11.66 6.35
N PRO A 78 9.04 -12.20 7.23
CA PRO A 78 8.91 -13.63 7.45
C PRO A 78 8.24 -14.40 6.30
N LEU A 79 7.72 -13.71 5.28
CA LEU A 79 7.14 -14.34 4.09
C LEU A 79 8.13 -14.34 2.91
N LYS A 80 9.40 -14.01 3.14
CA LYS A 80 10.43 -14.14 2.13
C LYS A 80 10.59 -15.62 1.78
N ASN A 81 10.46 -15.96 0.50
CA ASN A 81 10.79 -17.30 0.01
C ASN A 81 12.30 -17.55 0.17
N GLU A 82 12.67 -18.67 0.78
CA GLU A 82 14.08 -19.04 1.01
C GLU A 82 14.78 -19.53 -0.27
N GLU A 83 14.01 -19.87 -1.31
CA GLU A 83 14.49 -20.42 -2.58
C GLU A 83 14.84 -19.35 -3.64
N GLU A 84 14.79 -18.05 -3.28
CA GLU A 84 15.24 -16.90 -4.11
C GLU A 84 16.41 -16.11 -3.47
#